data_AF-A0A820RT52-F1
#
_entry.id   AF-A0A820RT52-F1
#
_cell.length_a   1.000
_cell.length_b   1.000
_cell.length_c   1.000
_cell.angle_alpha   90.00
_cell.angle_beta   90.00
_cell.angle_gamma   90.00
#
_symmetry.space_group_name_H-M   'P 1'
#
loop_
_entity.id
_entity.type
_entity.pdbx_description
1 polymer ?
#
loop_
_entity_poly.entity_id
_entity_poly.type
_entity_poly.pdbx_seq_one_letter_code
_entity_poly.pdbx_strand_id
1 'polypeptide(L)'
;VHDLTFFMLMLTVFVLAFGVPTYSLLNDVQNFSWHMPRRIINLAYWQIFELQIVEDIEKNYELNGYVMFFLLIAYITVASVLLINLLIAMFSNTFDRLHMDTDCIWKFQQYSLVCYELKRPLFPPPF
;
A
#
# COMPACT_ATOMS: atom_id res chain seq x y z
N VAL A 1 -13.77 3.63 -4.85
CA VAL A 1 -13.53 2.19 -5.15
C VAL A 1 -12.88 2.00 -6.51
N HIS A 2 -13.40 2.60 -7.58
CA HIS A 2 -12.81 2.51 -8.93
C HIS A 2 -11.34 2.99 -9.00
N ASP A 3 -11.01 4.09 -8.33
CA ASP A 3 -9.62 4.60 -8.29
C ASP A 3 -8.68 3.66 -7.53
N LEU A 4 -9.17 3.04 -6.45
CA LEU A 4 -8.45 2.02 -5.68
C LEU A 4 -8.23 0.74 -6.50
N THR A 5 -9.19 0.34 -7.33
CA THR A 5 -9.03 -0.86 -8.17
C THR A 5 -7.96 -0.66 -9.24
N PHE A 6 -7.83 0.53 -9.82
CA PHE A 6 -6.74 0.84 -10.75
C PHE A 6 -5.38 0.87 -10.06
N PHE A 7 -5.32 1.45 -8.86
CA PHE A 7 -4.13 1.42 -8.03
C PHE A 7 -3.68 -0.02 -7.75
N MET A 8 -4.59 -0.89 -7.30
CA MET A 8 -4.27 -2.28 -7.00
C MET A 8 -3.83 -3.06 -8.25
N LEU A 9 -4.41 -2.79 -9.43
CA LEU A 9 -3.98 -3.40 -10.68
C LEU A 9 -2.56 -2.98 -11.07
N MET A 10 -2.27 -1.68 -11.00
CA MET A 10 -0.94 -1.15 -11.34
C MET A 10 0.13 -1.67 -10.38
N LEU A 11 -0.20 -1.71 -9.08
CA LEU A 11 0.66 -2.29 -8.04
C LEU A 11 0.94 -3.77 -8.31
N THR A 12 -0.07 -4.55 -8.68
CA THR A 12 0.08 -5.98 -8.97
C THR A 12 1.03 -6.22 -10.15
N VAL A 13 0.91 -5.44 -11.22
CA VAL A 13 1.81 -5.52 -12.38
C VAL A 13 3.25 -5.22 -11.97
N PHE A 14 3.46 -4.18 -11.15
CA PHE A 14 4.79 -3.80 -10.66
C PHE A 14 5.43 -4.86 -9.75
N VAL A 15 4.64 -5.41 -8.81
CA VAL A 15 5.08 -6.47 -7.90
C VAL A 15 5.52 -7.70 -8.68
N LEU A 16 4.78 -8.09 -9.73
CA LEU A 16 5.17 -9.23 -10.58
C LEU A 16 6.42 -8.93 -11.42
N ALA A 17 6.53 -7.71 -11.96
CA ALA A 17 7.67 -7.30 -12.76
C ALA A 17 8.99 -7.33 -11.96
N PHE A 18 8.95 -7.00 -10.67
CA PHE A 18 10.11 -7.14 -9.77
C PHE A 18 10.28 -8.57 -9.23
N GLY A 19 9.19 -9.23 -8.86
CA GLY A 19 9.23 -10.52 -8.16
C GLY A 19 9.75 -11.67 -9.02
N VAL A 20 9.35 -11.74 -10.30
CA VAL A 20 9.75 -12.83 -11.21
C VAL A 20 11.28 -12.86 -11.45
N PRO A 21 11.93 -11.77 -11.91
CA PRO A 21 13.37 -11.79 -12.15
C PRO A 21 14.15 -11.99 -10.85
N THR A 22 13.74 -11.34 -9.75
CA THR A 22 14.42 -11.47 -8.46
C THR A 22 14.35 -12.91 -7.92
N TYR A 23 13.19 -13.56 -8.05
CA TYR A 23 13.04 -14.97 -7.68
C TYR A 23 13.92 -15.90 -8.52
N SER A 24 14.05 -15.60 -9.82
CA SER A 24 14.89 -16.36 -10.76
C SER A 24 16.39 -16.14 -10.56
N LEU A 25 16.79 -14.98 -10.04
CA LEU A 25 18.20 -14.70 -9.77
C LEU A 25 18.63 -15.26 -8.40
N LEU A 26 17.70 -15.35 -7.44
CA LEU A 26 17.98 -15.83 -6.08
C LEU A 26 18.02 -17.36 -5.99
N ASN A 27 17.24 -18.04 -6.84
CA ASN A 27 17.19 -19.49 -6.90
C ASN A 27 17.73 -19.97 -8.24
N ASP A 28 18.57 -21.01 -8.23
CA ASP A 28 18.95 -21.73 -9.44
C ASP A 28 17.73 -22.31 -10.18
N VAL A 29 17.96 -22.79 -11.40
CA VAL A 29 16.95 -23.39 -12.27
C VAL A 29 16.17 -24.49 -11.53
N GLN A 30 14.89 -24.21 -11.23
CA GLN A 30 13.97 -25.11 -10.55
C GLN A 30 12.75 -25.41 -11.44
N ASN A 31 12.16 -26.61 -11.25
CA ASN A 31 10.93 -26.99 -11.93
C ASN A 31 9.74 -26.18 -11.41
N PHE A 32 8.81 -25.84 -12.31
CA PHE A 32 7.60 -25.10 -11.97
C PHE A 32 6.80 -25.82 -10.87
N SER A 33 6.52 -25.10 -9.78
CA SER A 33 5.69 -25.58 -8.67
C SER A 33 4.54 -24.62 -8.43
N TRP A 34 3.36 -25.16 -8.09
CA TRP A 34 2.16 -24.38 -7.75
C TRP A 34 2.36 -23.43 -6.56
N HIS A 35 3.39 -23.63 -5.76
CA HIS A 35 3.73 -22.76 -4.63
C HIS A 35 4.58 -21.54 -5.04
N MET A 36 5.17 -21.54 -6.25
CA MET A 36 6.04 -20.45 -6.72
C MET A 36 5.35 -19.08 -6.78
N PRO A 37 4.13 -18.92 -7.32
CA PRO A 37 3.48 -17.62 -7.43
C PRO A 37 3.30 -16.96 -6.06
N ARG A 38 2.93 -17.74 -5.05
CA ARG A 38 2.77 -17.26 -3.66
C ARG A 38 4.10 -16.77 -3.09
N ARG A 39 5.20 -17.48 -3.36
CA ARG A 39 6.55 -17.08 -2.91
C ARG A 39 7.00 -15.79 -3.60
N ILE A 40 6.81 -15.70 -4.91
CA ILE A 40 7.17 -14.53 -5.72
C ILE A 40 6.43 -13.28 -5.23
N ILE A 41 5.12 -13.37 -5.05
CA ILE A 41 4.30 -12.25 -4.58
C ILE A 41 4.72 -11.83 -3.18
N ASN A 42 4.91 -12.78 -2.26
CA ASN A 42 5.33 -12.44 -0.90
C ASN A 42 6.71 -11.76 -0.88
N LEU A 43 7.68 -12.27 -1.65
CA LEU A 43 9.02 -11.69 -1.74
C LEU A 43 8.97 -10.24 -2.21
N ALA A 44 8.22 -9.95 -3.27
CA ALA A 44 8.14 -8.61 -3.85
C ALA A 44 7.24 -7.65 -3.07
N TYR A 45 6.14 -8.13 -2.48
CA TYR A 45 5.20 -7.32 -1.73
C TYR A 45 5.80 -6.81 -0.42
N TRP A 46 6.42 -7.69 0.37
CA TRP A 46 7.04 -7.28 1.64
C TRP A 46 8.15 -6.25 1.43
N GLN A 47 8.86 -6.34 0.30
CA GLN A 47 9.93 -5.42 -0.07
C GLN A 47 9.51 -3.95 -0.17
N ILE A 48 8.23 -3.66 -0.40
CA ILE A 48 7.69 -2.28 -0.43
C ILE A 48 7.74 -1.65 0.96
N PHE A 49 7.52 -2.47 2.01
CA PHE A 49 7.40 -2.01 3.39
C PHE A 49 8.67 -2.25 4.20
N GLU A 50 9.43 -3.30 3.88
CA GLU A 50 10.60 -3.72 4.64
C GLU A 50 11.68 -4.30 3.71
N LEU A 51 12.95 -3.95 3.94
CA LEU A 51 14.07 -4.31 3.07
C LEU A 51 14.66 -5.70 3.35
N GLN A 52 13.83 -6.74 3.41
CA GLN A 52 14.28 -8.08 3.83
C GLN A 52 15.30 -8.73 2.89
N ILE A 53 15.23 -8.45 1.58
CA ILE A 53 16.09 -9.14 0.59
C ILE A 53 17.55 -8.68 0.59
N VAL A 54 17.87 -7.58 1.27
CA VAL A 54 19.21 -6.99 1.25
C VAL A 54 20.25 -7.96 1.80
N GLU A 55 19.92 -8.72 2.84
CA GLU A 55 20.82 -9.73 3.42
C GLU A 55 21.14 -10.87 2.43
N ASP A 56 20.17 -11.27 1.61
CA ASP A 56 20.36 -12.33 0.63
C ASP A 56 21.14 -11.84 -0.61
N ILE A 57 21.02 -10.55 -0.93
CA ILE A 57 21.85 -9.90 -1.96
C ILE A 57 23.29 -9.78 -1.48
N GLU A 58 23.53 -9.37 -0.23
CA GLU A 58 24.87 -9.18 0.32
C GLU A 58 25.66 -10.49 0.42
N LYS A 59 24.96 -11.62 0.64
CA LYS A 59 25.57 -12.97 0.61
C LYS A 59 25.99 -13.42 -0.80
N ASN A 60 25.41 -12.83 -1.85
CA ASN A 60 25.71 -13.13 -3.25
C ASN A 60 26.74 -12.14 -3.82
N TYR A 61 28.03 -12.48 -3.70
CA TYR A 61 29.14 -11.65 -4.24
C TYR A 61 29.31 -11.72 -5.76
N GLU A 62 28.39 -12.36 -6.48
CA GLU A 62 28.44 -12.55 -7.93
C GLU A 62 27.80 -11.40 -8.71
N LEU A 63 27.92 -11.43 -10.04
CA LEU A 63 27.27 -10.50 -10.97
C LEU A 63 25.75 -10.39 -10.71
N ASN A 64 25.13 -11.50 -10.29
CA ASN A 64 23.71 -11.56 -9.94
C ASN A 64 23.37 -10.62 -8.76
N GLY A 65 24.26 -10.47 -7.77
CA GLY A 65 24.05 -9.58 -6.63
C GLY A 65 23.99 -8.11 -7.04
N TYR A 66 24.89 -7.66 -7.93
CA TYR A 66 24.87 -6.29 -8.45
C TYR A 66 23.60 -5.99 -9.26
N VAL A 67 23.16 -6.96 -10.09
CA VAL A 67 21.92 -6.83 -10.87
C VAL A 67 20.72 -6.73 -9.94
N MET A 68 20.62 -7.61 -8.93
CA MET A 68 19.53 -7.57 -7.94
C MET A 68 19.51 -6.26 -7.17
N PHE A 69 20.67 -5.76 -6.74
CA PHE A 69 20.77 -4.49 -6.00
C PHE A 69 20.26 -3.32 -6.84
N PHE A 70 20.63 -3.27 -8.12
CA PHE A 70 20.12 -2.25 -9.05
C PHE A 70 18.60 -2.38 -9.27
N LEU A 71 18.11 -3.61 -9.47
CA LEU A 71 16.69 -3.91 -9.66
C LEU A 71 15.88 -3.50 -8.42
N LEU A 72 16.46 -3.69 -7.22
CA LEU A 72 15.88 -3.31 -5.95
C LEU A 72 15.76 -1.80 -5.78
N ILE A 73 16.83 -1.05 -6.08
CA ILE A 73 16.79 0.42 -6.00
C ILE A 73 15.73 0.97 -6.95
N ALA A 74 15.76 0.53 -8.21
CA ALA A 74 14.77 0.95 -9.21
C ALA A 74 13.34 0.63 -8.75
N TYR A 75 13.13 -0.56 -8.18
CA TYR A 75 11.83 -0.97 -7.66
C TYR A 75 11.32 -0.09 -6.53
N ILE A 76 12.14 0.15 -5.49
CA ILE A 76 11.72 0.96 -4.33
C ILE A 76 11.46 2.41 -4.76
N THR A 77 12.30 2.97 -5.64
CA THR A 77 12.10 4.33 -6.16
C THR A 77 10.80 4.43 -6.94
N VAL A 78 10.53 3.51 -7.86
CA VAL A 78 9.30 3.59 -8.66
C VAL A 78 8.07 3.28 -7.80
N ALA A 79 8.14 2.30 -6.91
CA ALA A 79 7.05 1.95 -6.00
C ALA A 79 6.71 3.12 -5.06
N SER A 80 7.70 3.80 -4.49
CA SER A 80 7.46 4.95 -3.60
C SER A 80 6.88 6.15 -4.34
N VAL A 81 7.40 6.51 -5.52
CA VAL A 81 6.86 7.61 -6.34
C VAL A 81 5.43 7.28 -6.80
N LEU A 82 5.18 6.07 -7.27
CA LEU A 82 3.87 5.60 -7.70
C LEU A 82 2.86 5.62 -6.54
N LEU A 83 3.25 5.06 -5.40
CA LEU A 83 2.38 4.94 -4.23
C LEU A 83 2.02 6.32 -3.69
N ILE A 84 2.97 7.24 -3.55
CA ILE A 84 2.71 8.60 -3.07
C ILE A 84 1.86 9.37 -4.09
N ASN A 85 2.19 9.34 -5.38
CA ASN A 85 1.45 10.09 -6.40
C ASN A 85 -0.01 9.63 -6.51
N LEU A 86 -0.26 8.33 -6.44
CA LEU A 86 -1.62 7.80 -6.47
C LEU A 86 -2.35 7.96 -5.14
N LEU A 87 -1.67 7.87 -4.00
CA LEU A 87 -2.29 8.10 -2.68
C LEU A 87 -2.78 9.54 -2.58
N ILE A 88 -1.96 10.51 -3.01
CA ILE A 88 -2.34 11.93 -3.06
C ILE A 88 -3.52 12.11 -4.02
N ALA A 89 -3.48 11.54 -5.22
CA ALA A 89 -4.57 11.66 -6.18
C ALA A 89 -5.90 11.10 -5.65
N MET A 90 -5.87 9.93 -4.98
CA MET A 90 -7.05 9.31 -4.39
C MET A 90 -7.58 10.10 -3.19
N PHE A 91 -6.70 10.61 -2.32
CA PHE A 91 -7.13 11.45 -1.21
C PHE A 91 -7.68 12.79 -1.69
N SER A 92 -7.08 13.43 -2.70
CA SER A 92 -7.64 14.65 -3.29
C SER A 92 -9.03 14.39 -3.85
N ASN A 93 -9.19 13.37 -4.70
CA ASN A 93 -10.48 13.05 -5.31
C ASN A 93 -11.54 12.70 -4.25
N THR A 94 -11.16 11.95 -3.23
CA THR A 94 -12.07 11.58 -2.14
C THR A 94 -12.38 12.76 -1.23
N PHE A 95 -11.41 13.61 -0.92
CA PHE A 95 -11.58 14.80 -0.10
C PHE A 95 -12.49 15.82 -0.79
N ASP A 96 -12.27 16.09 -2.07
CA ASP A 96 -13.10 16.99 -2.87
C ASP A 96 -14.56 16.50 -2.89
N ARG A 97 -14.77 15.19 -3.02
CA ARG A 97 -16.12 14.59 -2.98
C ARG A 97 -16.73 14.62 -1.57
N LEU A 98 -15.95 14.36 -0.53
CA LEU A 98 -16.42 14.32 0.85
C LEU A 98 -16.69 15.69 1.43
N HIS A 99 -15.97 16.75 1.02
CA HIS A 99 -16.17 18.10 1.54
C HIS A 99 -17.59 18.61 1.25
N MET A 100 -18.17 18.23 0.11
CA MET A 100 -19.52 18.64 -0.27
C MET A 100 -20.62 18.03 0.63
N ASP A 101 -20.46 16.78 1.07
CA ASP A 101 -21.46 16.08 1.87
C ASP A 101 -21.20 16.21 3.39
N THR A 102 -19.93 16.28 3.81
CA THR A 102 -19.54 16.32 5.23
C THR A 102 -19.96 17.61 5.90
N ASP A 103 -20.01 18.75 5.18
CA ASP A 103 -20.47 20.02 5.73
C ASP A 103 -21.95 19.96 6.14
N CYS A 104 -22.79 19.28 5.35
CA CYS A 104 -24.21 19.10 5.68
C CYS A 104 -24.38 18.14 6.87
N ILE A 105 -23.64 17.03 6.86
CA ILE A 105 -23.66 16.03 7.93
C ILE A 105 -23.14 16.64 9.25
N TRP A 106 -22.05 17.40 9.21
CA TRP A 106 -21.48 18.09 10.36
C TRP A 106 -22.48 19.05 10.97
N LYS A 107 -23.14 19.90 10.16
CA LYS A 107 -24.15 20.85 10.63
C LYS A 107 -25.37 20.12 11.22
N PHE A 108 -25.80 19.00 10.63
CA PHE A 108 -26.90 18.18 11.14
C PHE A 108 -26.54 17.49 12.47
N GLN A 109 -25.33 16.95 12.59
CA GLN A 109 -24.80 16.35 13.82
C GLN A 109 -24.65 17.40 14.92
N GLN A 110 -24.15 18.58 14.59
CA GLN A 110 -24.00 19.69 15.51
C GLN A 110 -25.36 20.17 16.03
N TYR A 111 -26.36 20.29 15.16
CA TYR A 111 -27.73 20.60 15.58
C TYR A 111 -28.29 19.52 16.53
N SER A 112 -28.12 18.25 16.17
CA SER A 112 -28.59 17.12 16.98
C SER A 112 -27.92 17.08 18.36
N LEU A 113 -26.62 17.37 18.44
CA LEU A 113 -25.85 17.49 19.69
C LEU A 113 -26.36 18.65 20.56
N VAL A 114 -26.60 19.82 19.97
CA VAL A 114 -27.14 20.99 20.70
C VAL A 114 -28.53 20.68 21.25
N CYS A 115 -29.42 20.06 20.46
CA CYS A 115 -30.74 19.65 20.92
C CYS A 115 -30.71 18.59 22.02
N TYR A 116 -29.72 17.68 21.99
CA TYR A 116 -29.53 16.67 23.02
C TYR A 116 -29.06 17.29 24.34
N GLU A 117 -28.09 18.22 24.30
CA GLU A 117 -27.61 18.93 25.50
C GLU A 117 -28.70 19.84 26.11
N LEU A 118 -29.55 20.47 25.29
CA LEU A 118 -30.72 21.22 25.78
C LEU A 118 -31.77 20.36 26.49
N LYS A 119 -31.84 19.06 26.15
CA LYS A 119 -32.77 18.10 26.79
C LYS A 119 -32.13 17.34 27.94
N ARG A 120 -30.83 17.50 28.18
CA ARG A 120 -30.12 16.82 29.25
C ARG A 120 -30.50 17.41 30.62
N PRO A 121 -30.72 16.58 31.65
CA PRO A 121 -30.87 17.06 33.01
C PRO A 121 -29.57 17.75 33.46
N LEU A 122 -29.68 18.71 34.38
CA LEU A 122 -28.57 19.59 34.82
C LEU A 122 -27.37 18.84 35.44
N PHE A 123 -27.56 17.58 35.82
CA PHE A 123 -26.53 16.74 36.42
C PHE A 123 -25.99 15.71 35.41
N PRO A 124 -24.66 15.51 35.36
CA PRO A 124 -24.08 14.40 34.60
C PRO A 124 -24.66 13.06 35.11
N PRO A 125 -24.87 12.07 34.23
CA PRO A 125 -25.48 10.81 34.63
C PRO A 125 -24.67 10.15 35.76
N PRO A 126 -25.30 9.83 36.92
CA PRO A 126 -24.70 8.97 37.92
C PRO A 126 -25.17 7.53 37.67
N PHE A 127 -24.20 6.66 37.33
CA PHE A 127 -24.32 5.22 37.04
C PHE A 127 -24.93 4.84 35.68
#